data_AF-A0A2V8MGH0-F1
#
_entry.id   AF-A0A2V8MGH0-F1
#
_cell.length_a   1.000
_cell.length_b   1.000
_cell.length_c   1.000
_cell.angle_alpha   90.00
_cell.angle_beta   90.00
_cell.angle_gamma   90.00
#
_symmetry.space_group_name_H-M   'P 1'
#
loop_
_entity.id
_entity.type
_entity.pdbx_description
1 polymer ?
#
loop_
_entity_poly.entity_id
_entity_poly.type
_entity_poly.pdbx_seq_one_letter_code
_entity_poly.pdbx_strand_id
1 'polypeptide(L)'
;MDASLSRGAHQWAIGGALEWIDSNSNANVTSSGSFTFANQCTGFPLADFLLGRPSSFTQSTPNTDYMRKWYMAMYVADTWKLNQRWTLNYGLRWEPDLAETITLGRVATYSEQRRTAGIRSTVFTKAPLGFYFPGDPGFPDKRGRDRNWAIFAPRFGFAWDVKGDGRT
;
A
#
# COMPACT_ATOMS: atom_id res chain seq x y z
N MET A 1 16.53 0.00 -14.60
CA MET A 1 17.35 -0.09 -15.82
C MET A 1 16.43 -0.15 -17.03
N ASP A 2 16.88 0.37 -18.17
CA ASP A 2 16.06 0.49 -19.37
C ASP A 2 16.92 0.28 -20.62
N ALA A 3 16.34 -0.30 -21.66
CA ALA A 3 16.97 -0.57 -22.95
C ALA A 3 15.97 -0.31 -24.08
N SER A 4 16.46 0.29 -25.17
CA SER A 4 15.69 0.50 -26.39
C SER A 4 16.41 -0.10 -27.60
N LEU A 5 15.64 -0.64 -28.54
CA LEU A 5 16.15 -1.25 -29.76
C LEU A 5 15.24 -0.91 -30.94
N SER A 6 15.82 -0.26 -31.95
CA SER A 6 15.15 -0.06 -33.24
C SER A 6 15.71 -1.06 -34.26
N ARG A 7 14.84 -1.93 -34.79
CA ARG A 7 15.22 -2.90 -35.82
C ARG A 7 14.10 -3.05 -36.84
N GLY A 8 14.40 -2.68 -38.09
CA GLY A 8 13.44 -2.72 -39.18
C GLY A 8 12.24 -1.80 -38.89
N ALA A 9 11.03 -2.37 -38.96
CA ALA A 9 9.78 -1.66 -38.71
C ALA A 9 9.43 -1.50 -37.22
N HIS A 10 10.23 -2.07 -36.31
CA HIS A 10 9.93 -2.13 -34.88
C HIS A 10 10.85 -1.24 -34.06
N GLN A 11 10.29 -0.61 -33.04
CA GLN A 11 11.00 0.12 -32.00
C GLN A 11 10.57 -0.39 -30.64
N TRP A 12 11.42 -1.19 -30.03
CA TRP A 12 11.20 -1.83 -28.73
C TRP A 12 11.73 -0.96 -27.60
N ALA A 13 11.00 -0.94 -26.49
CA ALA A 13 11.44 -0.44 -25.19
C ALA A 13 11.20 -1.53 -24.14
N ILE A 14 12.25 -1.90 -23.42
CA ILE A 14 12.22 -2.95 -22.40
C ILE A 14 12.96 -2.45 -21.18
N GLY A 15 12.29 -2.47 -20.03
CA GLY A 15 12.91 -2.01 -18.80
C GLY A 15 12.29 -2.60 -17.56
N GLY A 16 12.94 -2.32 -16.44
CA GLY A 16 12.47 -2.77 -15.14
C GLY A 16 13.17 -2.10 -13.97
N ALA A 17 12.58 -2.27 -12.80
CA ALA A 17 13.06 -1.80 -11.52
C ALA A 17 12.95 -2.91 -10.49
N LEU A 18 13.95 -3.00 -9.62
CA LEU A 18 13.93 -3.84 -8.44
C LEU A 18 14.52 -3.02 -7.30
N GLU A 19 13.75 -2.81 -6.25
CA GLU A 19 14.11 -1.93 -5.15
C GLU A 19 13.84 -2.61 -3.82
N TRP A 20 14.77 -2.47 -2.88
CA TRP A 20 14.57 -2.83 -1.49
C TRP A 20 14.27 -1.58 -0.68
N ILE A 21 13.06 -1.51 -0.15
CA ILE A 21 12.57 -0.41 0.67
C ILE A 21 12.73 -0.81 2.13
N ASP A 22 13.56 -0.05 2.84
CA ASP A 22 13.72 -0.08 4.29
C ASP A 22 13.21 1.24 4.86
N SER A 23 12.14 1.17 5.65
CA SER A 23 11.58 2.34 6.34
C SER A 23 11.46 2.04 7.82
N ASN A 24 12.06 2.90 8.65
CA ASN A 24 11.97 2.82 10.10
C ASN A 24 11.42 4.13 10.62
N SER A 25 10.18 4.08 11.12
CA SER A 25 9.51 5.22 11.72
C SER A 25 9.38 5.02 13.23
N ASN A 26 9.65 6.09 13.97
CA ASN A 26 9.40 6.16 15.41
C ASN A 26 8.59 7.43 15.68
N ALA A 27 7.33 7.25 16.11
CA ALA A 27 6.39 8.34 16.34
C ALA A 27 5.92 8.35 17.80
N ASN A 28 5.83 9.56 18.35
CA ASN A 28 5.31 9.82 19.69
C ASN A 28 4.05 10.68 19.57
N VAL A 29 2.93 10.07 19.16
CA VAL A 29 1.70 10.80 18.83
C VAL A 29 0.99 11.31 20.10
N THR A 30 0.76 10.43 21.08
CA THR A 30 0.16 10.79 22.38
C THR A 30 0.98 10.26 23.56
N SER A 31 2.28 10.12 23.38
CA SER A 31 3.16 9.50 24.40
C SER A 31 3.39 10.34 25.64
N SER A 32 3.46 11.67 25.48
CA SER A 32 3.52 12.61 26.61
C SER A 32 2.21 12.66 27.41
N GLY A 33 1.13 12.06 26.90
CA GLY A 33 -0.20 12.16 27.47
C GLY A 33 -0.85 13.52 27.18
N SER A 34 -2.17 13.56 27.15
CA SER A 34 -2.94 14.79 27.03
C SER A 34 -4.16 14.74 27.94
N PHE A 35 -4.40 15.84 28.64
CA PHE A 35 -5.58 16.03 29.47
C PHE A 35 -6.57 16.93 28.74
N THR A 36 -7.83 16.54 28.77
CA THR A 36 -8.93 17.39 28.32
C THR A 36 -9.71 17.84 29.55
N PHE A 37 -10.00 19.14 29.62
CA PHE A 37 -10.84 19.73 30.65
C PHE A 37 -12.09 20.28 29.98
N ALA A 38 -13.22 19.64 30.24
CA ALA A 38 -14.54 20.07 29.81
C ALA A 38 -15.35 20.49 31.03
N ASN A 39 -16.68 20.42 30.98
CA ASN A 39 -17.59 20.87 32.04
C ASN A 39 -18.21 19.73 32.85
N GLN A 40 -17.53 18.59 32.97
CA GLN A 40 -18.11 17.37 33.53
C GLN A 40 -18.24 17.40 35.06
N CYS A 41 -17.41 18.15 35.77
CA CYS A 41 -17.40 18.15 37.24
C CYS A 41 -18.08 19.38 37.85
N THR A 42 -17.79 20.58 37.36
CA THR A 42 -18.31 21.85 37.92
C THR A 42 -19.27 22.59 36.99
N GLY A 43 -19.47 22.12 35.76
CA GLY A 43 -20.22 22.84 34.74
C GLY A 43 -19.44 23.93 34.01
N PHE A 44 -18.19 24.23 34.42
CA PHE A 44 -17.33 25.22 33.78
C PHE A 44 -15.93 24.64 33.49
N PRO A 45 -15.46 24.63 32.22
CA PRO A 45 -14.15 24.06 31.87
C PRO A 45 -12.96 24.67 32.59
N LEU A 46 -13.00 25.98 32.83
CA LEU A 46 -11.93 26.66 33.57
C LEU A 46 -11.90 26.24 35.04
N ALA A 47 -13.04 26.03 35.69
CA ALA A 47 -13.08 25.58 37.08
C ALA A 47 -12.65 24.11 37.20
N ASP A 48 -13.03 23.25 36.25
CA ASP A 48 -12.53 21.87 36.17
C ASP A 48 -11.01 21.83 35.98
N PHE A 49 -10.45 22.72 35.15
CA PHE A 49 -9.00 22.88 35.02
C PHE A 49 -8.32 23.32 36.32
N LEU A 50 -8.82 24.39 36.96
CA LEU A 50 -8.22 24.93 38.19
C LEU A 50 -8.29 23.93 39.36
N LEU A 51 -9.32 23.09 39.41
CA LEU A 51 -9.47 22.04 40.41
C LEU A 51 -8.73 20.74 40.05
N GLY A 52 -8.06 20.68 38.90
CA GLY A 52 -7.32 19.49 38.47
C GLY A 52 -8.24 18.29 38.16
N ARG A 53 -9.46 18.54 37.66
CA ARG A 53 -10.46 17.53 37.33
C ARG A 53 -10.61 17.37 35.82
N PRO A 54 -9.75 16.56 35.15
CA PRO A 54 -9.86 16.34 33.71
C PRO A 54 -11.11 15.51 33.38
N SER A 55 -11.75 15.83 32.26
CA SER A 55 -12.85 15.03 31.70
C SER A 55 -12.35 13.77 30.99
N SER A 56 -11.11 13.79 30.50
CA SER A 56 -10.45 12.61 29.93
C SER A 56 -8.93 12.76 29.95
N PHE A 57 -8.25 11.63 30.00
CA PHE A 57 -6.81 11.52 29.81
C PHE A 57 -6.53 10.50 28.71
N THR A 58 -5.74 10.89 27.71
CA THR A 58 -5.31 9.99 26.63
C THR A 58 -3.79 9.92 26.60
N GLN A 59 -3.26 8.70 26.67
CA GLN A 59 -1.84 8.44 26.52
C GLN A 59 -1.65 7.12 25.78
N SER A 60 -0.65 7.08 24.89
CA SER A 60 -0.25 5.85 24.20
C SER A 60 1.23 5.58 24.36
N THR A 61 1.64 4.32 24.24
CA THR A 61 3.06 3.99 24.08
C THR A 61 3.60 4.59 22.77
N PRO A 62 4.91 4.85 22.66
CA PRO A 62 5.54 5.20 21.39
C PRO A 62 5.16 4.19 20.30
N ASN A 63 4.81 4.69 19.11
CA ASN A 63 4.48 3.86 17.96
C ASN A 63 5.72 3.74 17.08
N THR A 64 6.25 2.54 16.99
CA THR A 64 7.39 2.21 16.12
C THR A 64 6.89 1.33 15.00
N ASP A 65 7.15 1.74 13.76
CA ASP A 65 6.75 1.04 12.56
C ASP A 65 7.96 0.82 11.65
N TYR A 66 8.41 -0.43 11.59
CA TYR A 66 9.60 -0.86 10.86
C TYR A 66 9.16 -1.73 9.70
N MET A 67 9.12 -1.13 8.54
CA MET A 67 8.58 -1.67 7.32
C MET A 67 9.69 -2.11 6.38
N ARG A 68 9.53 -3.29 5.79
CA ARG A 68 10.41 -3.81 4.72
C ARG A 68 9.59 -4.23 3.53
N LYS A 69 9.98 -3.82 2.33
CA LYS A 69 9.25 -4.13 1.09
C LYS A 69 10.21 -4.30 -0.08
N TRP A 70 10.02 -5.35 -0.87
CA TRP A 70 10.54 -5.38 -2.22
C TRP A 70 9.55 -4.69 -3.16
N TYR A 71 10.03 -3.81 -4.00
CA TYR A 71 9.29 -3.28 -5.13
C TYR A 71 9.90 -3.83 -6.42
N MET A 72 9.05 -4.28 -7.34
CA MET A 72 9.49 -4.72 -8.65
C MET A 72 8.52 -4.25 -9.72
N ALA A 73 9.09 -3.86 -10.86
CA ALA A 73 8.33 -3.52 -12.04
C ALA A 73 9.09 -3.98 -13.27
N MET A 74 8.37 -4.47 -14.27
CA MET A 74 8.91 -4.81 -15.58
C MET A 74 7.97 -4.28 -16.66
N TYR A 75 8.52 -3.91 -17.81
CA TYR A 75 7.70 -3.51 -18.94
C TYR A 75 8.36 -3.88 -20.27
N VAL A 76 7.52 -4.13 -21.25
CA VAL A 76 7.88 -4.26 -22.67
C VAL A 76 6.89 -3.46 -23.49
N ALA A 77 7.38 -2.69 -24.44
CA ALA A 77 6.57 -1.95 -25.40
C ALA A 77 7.21 -2.00 -26.78
N ASP A 78 6.37 -1.96 -27.82
CA ASP A 78 6.75 -1.92 -29.21
C ASP A 78 5.95 -0.86 -29.95
N THR A 79 6.64 -0.08 -30.77
CA THR A 79 6.07 0.76 -31.80
C THR A 79 6.39 0.14 -33.15
N TRP A 80 5.37 -0.43 -33.80
CA TRP A 80 5.49 -1.13 -35.07
C TRP A 80 4.90 -0.33 -36.22
N LYS A 81 5.74 0.05 -37.18
CA LYS A 81 5.31 0.65 -38.46
C LYS A 81 4.94 -0.45 -39.45
N LEU A 82 3.69 -0.90 -39.47
CA LEU A 82 3.21 -1.92 -40.42
C LEU A 82 3.45 -1.52 -41.88
N ASN A 83 3.19 -0.27 -42.21
CA ASN A 83 3.46 0.33 -43.50
C ASN A 83 3.56 1.86 -43.33
N GLN A 84 3.74 2.59 -44.44
CA GLN A 84 3.88 4.05 -44.43
C GLN A 84 2.67 4.79 -43.82
N ARG A 85 1.51 4.12 -43.70
CA ARG A 85 0.26 4.72 -43.21
C ARG A 85 -0.18 4.20 -41.85
N TRP A 86 0.28 3.03 -41.41
CA TRP A 86 -0.20 2.37 -40.19
C TRP A 86 0.93 2.16 -39.20
N THR A 87 0.73 2.69 -37.99
CA THR A 87 1.60 2.44 -36.84
C THR A 87 0.77 1.82 -35.72
N LEU A 88 1.24 0.72 -35.15
CA LEU A 88 0.69 0.13 -33.94
C LEU A 88 1.63 0.38 -32.77
N ASN A 89 1.05 0.63 -31.60
CA ASN A 89 1.76 0.73 -30.34
C ASN A 89 1.14 -0.28 -29.39
N TYR A 90 1.94 -1.20 -28.86
CA TYR A 90 1.45 -2.16 -27.89
C TYR A 90 2.51 -2.44 -26.84
N GLY A 91 2.06 -2.79 -25.63
CA GLY A 91 2.97 -3.07 -24.55
C GLY A 91 2.27 -3.63 -23.33
N LEU A 92 3.07 -4.12 -22.40
CA LEU A 92 2.61 -4.69 -21.14
C LEU A 92 3.57 -4.24 -20.03
N ARG A 93 2.99 -3.73 -18.95
CA ARG A 93 3.70 -3.52 -17.69
C ARG A 93 3.20 -4.51 -16.65
N TRP A 94 4.13 -5.05 -15.88
CA TRP A 94 3.88 -5.91 -14.73
C TRP A 94 4.49 -5.28 -13.48
N GLU A 95 3.68 -5.11 -12.44
CA GLU A 95 4.08 -4.42 -11.22
C GLU A 95 3.40 -5.06 -10.00
N PRO A 96 3.85 -6.25 -9.58
CA PRO A 96 3.20 -6.99 -8.50
C PRO A 96 3.33 -6.25 -7.17
N ASP A 97 2.26 -6.29 -6.37
CA ASP A 97 2.25 -5.72 -5.04
C ASP A 97 2.70 -6.77 -4.02
N LEU A 98 3.98 -6.71 -3.67
CA LEU A 98 4.64 -7.72 -2.84
C LEU A 98 4.38 -7.62 -1.33
N ALA A 99 3.45 -6.74 -0.92
CA ALA A 99 3.04 -6.47 0.46
C ALA A 99 4.20 -6.17 1.43
N GLU A 100 4.15 -5.01 2.07
CA GLU A 100 5.10 -4.67 3.11
C GLU A 100 5.04 -5.61 4.32
N THR A 101 6.21 -5.92 4.87
CA THR A 101 6.37 -6.70 6.09
C THR A 101 6.64 -5.75 7.25
N ILE A 102 5.78 -5.79 8.27
CA ILE A 102 5.94 -5.02 9.50
C ILE A 102 6.78 -5.85 10.47
N THR A 103 8.08 -5.58 10.53
CA THR A 103 9.06 -6.47 11.19
C THR A 103 8.78 -6.70 12.69
N LEU A 104 8.13 -5.76 13.36
CA LEU A 104 7.73 -5.87 14.77
C LEU A 104 6.39 -6.60 14.98
N GLY A 105 5.69 -7.01 13.91
CA GLY A 105 4.41 -7.71 14.00
C GLY A 105 3.25 -6.86 14.53
N ARG A 106 3.38 -5.53 14.52
CA ARG A 106 2.36 -4.58 15.00
C ARG A 106 1.34 -4.27 13.91
N VAL A 107 0.76 -5.32 13.35
CA VAL A 107 -0.22 -5.24 12.26
C VAL A 107 -1.41 -6.13 12.60
N ALA A 108 -2.59 -5.71 12.20
CA ALA A 108 -3.83 -6.47 12.37
C ALA A 108 -4.61 -6.42 11.06
N THR A 109 -5.33 -7.49 10.78
CA THR A 109 -6.17 -7.61 9.59
C THR A 109 -7.55 -8.08 9.99
N TYR A 110 -8.53 -7.75 9.16
CA TYR A 110 -9.91 -8.16 9.33
C TYR A 110 -10.31 -9.12 8.21
N SER A 111 -11.02 -10.20 8.57
CA SER A 111 -11.59 -11.15 7.62
C SER A 111 -13.06 -11.37 7.92
N GLU A 112 -13.91 -11.06 6.95
CA GLU A 112 -15.34 -11.30 7.02
C GLU A 112 -15.67 -12.79 7.09
N GLN A 113 -14.88 -13.63 6.43
CA GLN A 113 -15.00 -15.09 6.52
C GLN A 113 -14.75 -15.58 7.95
N ARG A 114 -13.74 -15.03 8.63
CA ARG A 114 -13.47 -15.37 10.04
C ARG A 114 -14.56 -14.85 10.96
N ARG A 115 -15.09 -13.64 10.70
CA ARG A 115 -16.20 -13.07 11.48
C ARG A 115 -17.43 -13.96 11.39
N THR A 116 -17.85 -14.30 10.17
CA THR A 116 -19.02 -15.15 9.91
C THR A 116 -18.86 -16.58 10.43
N ALA A 117 -17.63 -17.11 10.44
CA ALA A 117 -17.29 -18.38 11.07
C ALA A 117 -17.15 -18.32 12.61
N GLY A 118 -17.38 -17.17 13.25
CA GLY A 118 -17.27 -17.02 14.70
C GLY A 118 -15.84 -17.13 15.25
N ILE A 119 -14.83 -16.97 14.40
CA ILE A 119 -13.43 -17.12 14.76
C ILE A 119 -12.92 -15.84 15.44
N ARG A 120 -12.31 -16.01 16.62
CA ARG A 120 -11.59 -14.97 17.35
C ARG A 120 -10.09 -15.22 17.32
N SER A 121 -9.30 -14.14 17.38
CA SER A 121 -7.87 -14.22 17.60
C SER A 121 -7.53 -15.01 18.88
N THR A 122 -6.52 -15.86 18.76
CA THR A 122 -5.88 -16.60 19.86
C THR A 122 -4.78 -15.78 20.54
N VAL A 123 -4.14 -14.87 19.79
CA VAL A 123 -3.13 -13.94 20.30
C VAL A 123 -3.78 -12.83 21.15
N PHE A 124 -4.90 -12.29 20.68
CA PHE A 124 -5.68 -11.27 21.39
C PHE A 124 -7.09 -11.77 21.66
N THR A 125 -7.26 -12.48 22.77
CA THR A 125 -8.52 -13.15 23.16
C THR A 125 -9.72 -12.22 23.42
N LYS A 126 -9.46 -10.91 23.55
CA LYS A 126 -10.49 -9.86 23.68
C LYS A 126 -10.81 -9.15 22.37
N ALA A 127 -10.15 -9.50 21.27
CA ALA A 127 -10.41 -8.88 19.97
C ALA A 127 -11.83 -9.22 19.47
N PRO A 128 -12.49 -8.31 18.73
CA PRO A 128 -13.74 -8.63 18.05
C PRO A 128 -13.57 -9.80 17.06
N LEU A 129 -14.68 -10.48 16.75
CA LEU A 129 -14.68 -11.57 15.77
C LEU A 129 -14.21 -11.07 14.40
N GLY A 130 -13.45 -11.91 13.68
CA GLY A 130 -12.92 -11.57 12.37
C GLY A 130 -11.58 -10.85 12.37
N PHE A 131 -11.17 -10.23 13.47
CA PHE A 131 -9.81 -9.72 13.61
C PHE A 131 -8.82 -10.83 13.93
N TYR A 132 -7.68 -10.77 13.28
CA TYR A 132 -6.58 -11.71 13.45
C TYR A 132 -5.24 -10.96 13.33
N PHE A 133 -4.21 -11.51 13.96
CA PHE A 133 -2.91 -10.86 14.18
C PHE A 133 -1.75 -11.84 13.86
N PRO A 134 -0.52 -11.35 13.68
CA PRO A 134 0.65 -12.22 13.57
C PRO A 134 0.71 -13.24 14.71
N GLY A 135 0.76 -14.53 14.35
CA GLY A 135 0.68 -15.66 15.29
C GLY A 135 -0.67 -16.39 15.30
N ASP A 136 -1.75 -15.76 14.81
CA ASP A 136 -3.00 -16.48 14.58
C ASP A 136 -2.88 -17.40 13.35
N PRO A 137 -3.55 -18.57 13.35
CA PRO A 137 -3.53 -19.49 12.21
C PRO A 137 -3.93 -18.80 10.90
N GLY A 138 -3.15 -18.95 9.84
CA GLY A 138 -3.45 -18.34 8.54
C GLY A 138 -3.29 -16.82 8.47
N PHE A 139 -2.66 -16.17 9.46
CA PHE A 139 -2.19 -14.80 9.29
C PHE A 139 -0.99 -14.79 8.32
N PRO A 140 -0.90 -13.85 7.35
CA PRO A 140 0.20 -13.83 6.37
C PRO A 140 1.53 -13.32 6.97
N ASP A 141 2.08 -14.10 7.90
CA ASP A 141 3.28 -13.84 8.69
C ASP A 141 3.22 -12.53 9.48
N LYS A 142 3.94 -11.51 9.01
CA LYS A 142 3.97 -10.15 9.56
C LYS A 142 3.50 -9.11 8.53
N ARG A 143 2.85 -9.57 7.45
CA ARG A 143 2.25 -8.71 6.44
C ARG A 143 0.79 -8.55 6.81
N GLY A 144 0.24 -7.34 6.70
CA GLY A 144 -1.19 -7.11 6.98
C GLY A 144 -2.13 -7.54 5.87
N ARG A 145 -1.58 -8.12 4.78
CA ARG A 145 -2.26 -8.37 3.52
C ARG A 145 -1.45 -9.34 2.68
N ASP A 146 -2.12 -10.01 1.76
CA ASP A 146 -1.49 -10.94 0.83
C ASP A 146 -0.77 -10.21 -0.32
N ARG A 147 0.16 -10.92 -0.94
CA ARG A 147 0.83 -10.46 -2.16
C ARG A 147 -0.11 -10.57 -3.34
N ASN A 148 -0.14 -9.55 -4.19
CA ASN A 148 -0.87 -9.59 -5.45
C ASN A 148 0.09 -9.56 -6.63
N TRP A 149 0.29 -10.72 -7.25
CA TRP A 149 1.15 -10.85 -8.43
C TRP A 149 0.46 -10.44 -9.74
N ALA A 150 -0.87 -10.33 -9.73
CA ALA A 150 -1.70 -10.16 -10.92
C ALA A 150 -1.98 -8.67 -11.23
N ILE A 151 -0.97 -7.82 -11.06
CA ILE A 151 -1.05 -6.40 -11.41
C ILE A 151 -0.37 -6.21 -12.76
N PHE A 152 -1.19 -6.29 -13.80
CA PHE A 152 -0.80 -6.10 -15.19
C PHE A 152 -1.48 -4.86 -15.77
N ALA A 153 -0.71 -4.05 -16.50
CA ALA A 153 -1.19 -2.87 -17.20
C ALA A 153 -0.86 -2.99 -18.69
N PRO A 154 -1.72 -3.63 -19.49
CA PRO A 154 -1.58 -3.67 -20.94
C PRO A 154 -1.83 -2.28 -21.54
N ARG A 155 -1.15 -1.96 -22.63
CA ARG A 155 -1.30 -0.72 -23.41
C ARG A 155 -1.44 -1.09 -24.87
N PHE A 156 -2.39 -0.46 -25.55
CA PHE A 156 -2.61 -0.63 -26.97
C PHE A 156 -3.02 0.71 -27.59
N GLY A 157 -2.50 1.01 -28.78
CA GLY A 157 -2.82 2.19 -29.55
C GLY A 157 -2.48 1.97 -31.01
N PHE A 158 -3.07 2.77 -31.88
CA PHE A 158 -2.77 2.78 -33.30
C PHE A 158 -2.80 4.20 -33.83
N ALA A 159 -2.07 4.44 -34.90
CA ALA A 159 -2.10 5.67 -35.66
C ALA A 159 -2.26 5.34 -37.14
N TRP A 160 -3.06 6.15 -37.83
CA TRP A 160 -3.32 6.04 -39.24
C TRP A 160 -3.10 7.38 -39.93
N ASP A 161 -2.17 7.40 -40.90
CA ASP A 161 -1.97 8.52 -41.80
C ASP A 161 -2.91 8.38 -43.02
N VAL A 162 -3.95 9.21 -43.03
CA VAL A 162 -5.00 9.23 -44.06
C VAL A 162 -4.51 9.78 -45.39
N LYS A 163 -3.57 10.74 -45.36
CA LYS A 163 -3.10 11.47 -46.56
C LYS A 163 -1.79 10.90 -47.11
N GLY A 164 -1.02 10.18 -46.30
CA GLY A 164 0.27 9.60 -46.67
C GLY A 164 1.40 10.63 -46.72
N ASP A 165 1.25 11.77 -46.03
CA ASP A 165 2.23 12.86 -46.01
C ASP A 165 3.16 12.82 -44.78
N GLY A 166 3.02 11.80 -43.92
CA GLY A 166 3.85 11.59 -42.73
C GLY A 166 3.58 12.60 -41.60
N ARG A 167 2.54 13.44 -41.72
CA ARG A 167 2.07 14.32 -40.65
C ARG A 167 0.81 13.73 -40.04
N THR A 168 0.96 13.17 -38.84
CA THR A 168 -0.16 12.74 -38.00
C THR A 168 -0.99 13.91 -37.52
#